data_AF-A0A8X8AJS3-F1
#
_entry.id   AF-A0A8X8AJS3-F1
#
_cell.length_a   1.000
_cell.length_b   1.000
_cell.length_c   1.000
_cell.angle_alpha   90.00
_cell.angle_beta   90.00
_cell.angle_gamma   90.00
#
_symmetry.space_group_name_H-M   'P 1'
#
loop_
_entity.id
_entity.type
_entity.pdbx_description
1 polymer ?
#
loop_
_entity_poly.entity_id
_entity_poly.type
_entity_poly.pdbx_seq_one_letter_code
_entity_poly.pdbx_strand_id
1 'polypeptide(L)'
;MNHDTQSCTDPNVMEAKVVVSSCGHEGPFGATGVKRLKSIDMIVSVPGMNALDMNAAEDAIERLPREIVPGMIVTGMEVAEIDGSP
;
A
#
# COMPACT_ATOMS: atom_id res chain seq x y z
N MET A 1 1.00 14.14 -10.00
CA MET A 1 0.11 15.32 -10.01
C MET A 1 0.46 16.16 -11.23
N ASN A 2 -0.52 16.82 -11.87
CA ASN A 2 -0.35 17.67 -13.06
C ASN A 2 -0.34 16.96 -14.43
N HIS A 3 -0.82 15.70 -14.48
CA HIS A 3 -1.01 15.00 -15.76
C HIS A 3 -2.10 15.64 -16.65
N ASP A 4 -2.94 16.53 -16.09
CA ASP A 4 -4.02 17.22 -16.82
C ASP A 4 -3.67 18.66 -17.24
N THR A 5 -2.54 19.21 -16.76
CA THR A 5 -2.18 20.62 -16.97
C THR A 5 -1.01 20.82 -17.93
N GLN A 6 -0.53 19.75 -18.57
CA GLN A 6 0.60 19.71 -19.50
C GLN A 6 0.32 18.67 -20.60
N SER A 7 1.18 18.61 -21.63
CA SER A 7 1.22 17.45 -22.52
C SER A 7 1.61 16.18 -21.74
N CYS A 8 1.48 15.01 -22.38
CA CYS A 8 1.92 13.74 -21.80
C CYS A 8 3.36 13.84 -21.28
N THR A 9 3.58 13.36 -20.07
CA THR A 9 4.87 13.35 -19.36
C THR A 9 5.14 11.94 -18.90
N ASP A 10 5.87 11.19 -19.72
CA ASP A 10 6.15 9.79 -19.44
C ASP A 10 7.04 9.64 -18.18
N PRO A 11 6.77 8.64 -17.31
CA PRO A 11 7.61 8.37 -16.16
C PRO A 11 8.92 7.68 -16.54
N ASN A 12 9.90 7.70 -15.62
CA ASN A 12 11.08 6.83 -15.70
C ASN A 12 10.86 5.52 -14.90
N VAL A 13 11.74 4.54 -15.04
CA VAL A 13 11.65 3.24 -14.37
C VAL A 13 12.85 2.98 -13.45
N MET A 14 12.63 2.18 -12.40
CA MET A 14 13.68 1.72 -11.48
C MET A 14 13.51 0.22 -11.23
N GLU A 15 14.54 -0.57 -11.56
CA GLU A 15 14.56 -2.00 -11.29
C GLU A 15 15.10 -2.29 -9.87
N ALA A 16 14.47 -3.22 -9.17
CA ALA A 16 14.87 -3.64 -7.83
C ALA A 16 14.62 -5.14 -7.64
N LYS A 17 15.44 -5.79 -6.80
CA LYS A 17 15.24 -7.20 -6.43
C LYS A 17 14.00 -7.39 -5.54
N VAL A 18 13.79 -6.43 -4.63
CA VAL A 18 12.68 -6.38 -3.68
C VAL A 18 12.28 -4.92 -3.50
N VAL A 19 10.98 -4.65 -3.45
CA VAL A 19 10.41 -3.35 -3.13
C VAL A 19 9.77 -3.41 -1.74
N VAL A 20 10.04 -2.41 -0.90
CA VAL A 20 9.35 -2.23 0.38
C VAL A 20 8.39 -1.05 0.24
N SER A 21 7.10 -1.33 0.25
CA SER A 21 6.04 -0.33 0.21
C SER A 21 5.67 0.09 1.62
N SER A 22 5.77 1.39 1.88
CA SER A 22 5.44 2.02 3.15
C SER A 22 4.70 3.33 2.91
N CYS A 23 3.69 3.31 2.03
CA CYS A 23 2.99 4.49 1.52
C CYS A 23 1.93 5.05 2.48
N GLY A 24 1.86 4.58 3.73
CA GLY A 24 0.83 4.98 4.68
C GLY A 24 -0.58 4.48 4.34
N HIS A 25 -1.58 4.91 5.11
CA HIS A 25 -2.99 4.52 4.92
C HIS A 25 -3.65 5.28 3.76
N GLU A 26 -4.94 5.05 3.50
CA GLU A 26 -5.73 5.67 2.42
C GLU A 26 -5.55 7.21 2.35
N GLY A 27 -5.47 7.73 1.13
CA GLY A 27 -5.36 9.16 0.84
C GLY A 27 -4.89 9.38 -0.62
N PRO A 28 -4.68 10.63 -1.04
CA PRO A 28 -4.29 10.95 -2.42
C PRO A 28 -2.93 10.37 -2.86
N PHE A 29 -2.03 10.13 -1.89
CA PHE A 29 -0.75 9.43 -2.11
C PHE A 29 -0.67 8.11 -1.34
N GLY A 30 -1.70 7.86 -0.55
CA GLY A 30 -1.74 6.84 0.49
C GLY A 30 -2.11 5.48 -0.07
N ALA A 31 -1.49 4.44 0.48
CA ALA A 31 -1.74 3.05 0.11
C ALA A 31 -1.53 2.73 -1.38
N THR A 32 -0.65 3.47 -2.05
CA THR A 32 -0.44 3.38 -3.51
C THR A 32 -0.04 1.95 -3.92
N GLY A 33 0.81 1.29 -3.14
CA GLY A 33 1.28 -0.06 -3.44
C GLY A 33 0.14 -1.08 -3.43
N VAL A 34 -0.59 -1.17 -2.33
CA VAL A 34 -1.69 -2.14 -2.16
C VAL A 34 -2.88 -1.85 -3.09
N LYS A 35 -3.21 -0.56 -3.30
CA LYS A 35 -4.25 -0.16 -4.27
C LYS A 35 -3.85 -0.54 -5.70
N ARG A 36 -2.57 -0.40 -6.07
CA ARG A 36 -2.08 -0.79 -7.38
C ARG A 36 -2.17 -2.30 -7.57
N LEU A 37 -1.73 -3.10 -6.59
CA LEU A 37 -1.85 -4.56 -6.60
C LEU A 37 -3.29 -5.03 -6.84
N LYS A 38 -4.27 -4.38 -6.22
CA LYS A 38 -5.69 -4.66 -6.47
C LYS A 38 -6.11 -4.29 -7.90
N SER A 39 -5.71 -3.12 -8.40
CA SER A 39 -6.10 -2.65 -9.75
C SER A 39 -5.55 -3.49 -10.91
N ILE A 40 -4.53 -4.31 -10.64
CA ILE A 40 -3.92 -5.25 -11.60
C ILE A 40 -4.25 -6.71 -11.27
N ASP A 41 -5.23 -6.93 -10.39
CA ASP A 41 -5.74 -8.25 -9.98
C ASP A 41 -4.69 -9.20 -9.37
N MET A 42 -3.62 -8.67 -8.77
CA MET A 42 -2.62 -9.46 -8.04
C MET A 42 -3.07 -9.82 -6.62
N ILE A 43 -4.02 -9.09 -6.06
CA ILE A 43 -4.68 -9.38 -4.78
C ILE A 43 -6.18 -9.21 -4.93
N VAL A 44 -6.96 -9.95 -4.13
CA VAL A 44 -8.43 -10.00 -4.26
C VAL A 44 -9.11 -8.75 -3.67
N SER A 45 -8.59 -8.22 -2.57
CA SER A 45 -9.24 -7.13 -1.85
C SER A 45 -8.23 -6.22 -1.15
N VAL A 46 -8.70 -4.99 -0.90
CA VAL A 46 -8.10 -4.00 0.00
C VAL A 46 -9.29 -3.54 0.87
N PRO A 47 -9.50 -4.16 2.04
CA PRO A 47 -10.65 -3.87 2.90
C PRO A 47 -10.67 -2.43 3.41
N GLY A 48 -9.51 -1.78 3.50
CA GLY A 48 -9.35 -0.45 4.05
C GLY A 48 -9.15 -0.48 5.57
N MET A 49 -8.47 0.54 6.10
CA MET A 49 -8.25 0.70 7.54
C MET A 49 -9.57 0.89 8.29
N ASN A 50 -9.70 0.23 9.45
CA ASN A 50 -10.87 0.34 10.33
C ASN A 50 -10.74 1.51 11.32
N ALA A 51 -11.75 1.67 12.19
CA ALA A 51 -11.76 2.69 13.22
C ALA A 51 -10.81 2.33 14.38
N LEU A 52 -10.16 3.37 14.91
CA LEU A 52 -9.06 3.32 15.85
C LEU A 52 -9.31 2.46 17.11
N ASP A 53 -8.47 1.44 17.29
CA ASP A 53 -8.18 0.75 18.55
C ASP A 53 -6.67 0.59 18.71
N MET A 54 -6.03 1.51 19.45
CA MET A 54 -4.56 1.56 19.58
C MET A 54 -3.95 0.23 20.01
N ASN A 55 -4.56 -0.49 20.95
CA ASN A 55 -3.96 -1.70 21.51
C ASN A 55 -3.98 -2.84 20.48
N ALA A 56 -5.08 -2.99 19.75
CA ALA A 56 -5.20 -4.01 18.71
C ALA A 56 -4.43 -3.61 17.44
N ALA A 57 -4.39 -2.33 17.12
CA ALA A 57 -3.76 -1.77 15.93
C ALA A 57 -2.24 -2.00 15.95
N GLU A 58 -1.56 -1.60 17.03
CA GLU A 58 -0.10 -1.66 17.10
C GLU A 58 0.41 -3.10 16.98
N ASP A 59 -0.23 -4.04 17.69
CA ASP A 59 0.08 -5.48 17.58
C ASP A 59 -0.14 -6.01 16.15
N ALA A 60 -1.20 -5.57 15.47
CA ALA A 60 -1.48 -5.97 14.09
C ALA A 60 -0.45 -5.41 13.11
N ILE A 61 -0.10 -4.13 13.24
CA ILE A 61 0.86 -3.44 12.37
C ILE A 61 2.30 -3.95 12.55
N GLU A 62 2.65 -4.50 13.71
CA GLU A 62 3.95 -5.17 13.91
C GLU A 62 3.97 -6.61 13.38
N ARG A 63 2.85 -7.34 13.52
CA ARG A 63 2.79 -8.78 13.20
C ARG A 63 2.53 -9.09 11.74
N LEU A 64 1.77 -8.24 11.04
CA LEU A 64 1.30 -8.48 9.68
C LEU A 64 2.24 -8.03 8.53
N PRO A 65 3.24 -7.15 8.71
CA PRO A 65 4.21 -6.83 7.65
C PRO A 65 4.85 -8.10 7.09
N ARG A 66 4.74 -8.26 5.77
CA ARG A 66 5.19 -9.45 5.05
C ARG A 66 5.36 -9.15 3.58
N GLU A 67 5.96 -10.10 2.88
CA GLU A 67 5.91 -10.15 1.42
C GLU A 67 4.48 -10.50 0.98
N ILE A 68 3.77 -9.53 0.41
CA ILE A 68 2.36 -9.67 -0.01
C ILE A 68 2.27 -10.43 -1.34
N VAL A 69 3.18 -10.12 -2.25
CA VAL A 69 3.41 -10.83 -3.52
C VAL A 69 4.91 -10.97 -3.73
N PRO A 70 5.38 -11.97 -4.51
CA PRO A 70 6.81 -12.15 -4.76
C PRO A 70 7.48 -10.86 -5.24
N GLY A 71 8.48 -10.38 -4.49
CA GLY A 71 9.22 -9.16 -4.76
C GLY A 71 8.68 -7.88 -4.10
N MET A 72 7.57 -7.93 -3.36
CA MET A 72 6.99 -6.74 -2.72
C MET A 72 6.57 -6.99 -1.27
N ILE A 73 7.25 -6.30 -0.34
CA ILE A 73 6.93 -6.26 1.09
C ILE A 73 6.08 -5.03 1.38
N VAL A 74 5.05 -5.16 2.21
CA VAL A 74 4.25 -4.04 2.70
C VAL A 74 4.48 -3.86 4.20
N THR A 75 4.67 -2.61 4.64
CA THR A 75 4.95 -2.25 6.04
C THR A 75 4.32 -0.90 6.43
N GLY A 76 4.32 -0.61 7.73
CA GLY A 76 3.72 0.60 8.30
C GLY A 76 2.20 0.63 8.15
N MET A 77 1.60 1.83 8.18
CA MET A 77 0.14 2.01 8.10
C MET A 77 -0.49 1.52 6.78
N GLU A 78 0.30 1.24 5.75
CA GLU A 78 -0.21 0.62 4.52
C GLU A 78 -0.67 -0.84 4.75
N VAL A 79 -0.16 -1.50 5.80
CA VAL A 79 -0.63 -2.82 6.25
C VAL A 79 -2.08 -2.77 6.72
N ALA A 80 -2.50 -1.66 7.37
CA ALA A 80 -3.87 -1.47 7.82
C ALA A 80 -4.88 -1.54 6.65
N GLU A 81 -4.47 -1.11 5.46
CA GLU A 81 -5.33 -1.04 4.28
C GLU A 81 -5.59 -2.41 3.67
N ILE A 82 -4.57 -3.25 3.59
CA ILE A 82 -4.67 -4.58 3.00
C ILE A 82 -5.25 -5.61 3.98
N ASP A 83 -4.98 -5.46 5.28
CA ASP A 83 -5.41 -6.42 6.30
C ASP A 83 -6.63 -5.93 7.11
N GLY A 84 -7.05 -4.68 6.97
CA GLY A 84 -8.22 -4.12 7.67
C GLY A 84 -8.00 -3.98 9.17
N SER A 85 -6.84 -3.47 9.58
CA SER A 85 -6.53 -3.30 11.01
C SER A 85 -7.44 -2.23 11.63
N PRO A 86 -7.94 -2.45 12.87
CA PRO A 86 -8.59 -1.41 13.68
C PRO A 86 -7.59 -0.34 14.12
#